data_AF-A0A6I1ZE27-F1
#
_entry.id   AF-A0A6I1ZE27-F1
#
_cell.length_a   1.000
_cell.length_b   1.000
_cell.length_c   1.000
_cell.angle_alpha   90.00
_cell.angle_beta   90.00
_cell.angle_gamma   90.00
#
_symmetry.space_group_name_H-M   'P 1'
#
loop_
_entity.id
_entity.type
_entity.pdbx_description
1 polymer ?
#
loop_
_entity_poly.entity_id
_entity_poly.type
_entity_poly.pdbx_seq_one_letter_code
_entity_poly.pdbx_strand_id
1 'polypeptide(L)'
;MNILRMLKTLITAKGLEVLLLGKEVTMPDGVSLGVVARIKKELPQDKIWMVVDNQGQESIIPIEQIISVANKVVLFDDLSASLAADGDSRCFC
;
A
#
# COMPACT_ATOMS: atom_id res chain seq x y z
N MET A 1 -23.27 -2.56 -10.09
CA MET A 1 -22.37 -2.87 -8.95
C MET A 1 -22.77 -4.23 -8.40
N ASN A 2 -21.86 -5.21 -8.40
CA ASN A 2 -22.19 -6.55 -7.92
C ASN A 2 -21.87 -6.64 -6.43
N ILE A 3 -22.89 -6.86 -5.59
CA ILE A 3 -22.76 -6.98 -4.12
C ILE A 3 -21.73 -8.05 -3.73
N LEU A 4 -21.71 -9.18 -4.46
CA LEU A 4 -20.74 -10.25 -4.23
C LEU A 4 -19.28 -9.79 -4.43
N ARG A 5 -19.03 -8.93 -5.43
CA ARG A 5 -17.70 -8.36 -5.68
C ARG A 5 -17.28 -7.47 -4.51
N MET A 6 -18.16 -6.58 -4.06
CA MET A 6 -17.90 -5.71 -2.92
C MET A 6 -17.62 -6.48 -1.62
N LEU A 7 -18.37 -7.55 -1.37
CA LEU A 7 -18.14 -8.41 -0.22
C LEU A 7 -16.77 -9.10 -0.29
N LYS A 8 -16.39 -9.59 -1.48
CA LYS A 8 -15.05 -10.17 -1.71
C LYS A 8 -13.95 -9.14 -1.40
N THR A 9 -14.04 -7.92 -1.93
CA THR A 9 -13.07 -6.84 -1.63
C THR A 9 -12.96 -6.57 -0.13
N LEU A 10 -14.11 -6.55 0.55
CA LEU A 10 -14.17 -6.21 1.96
C LEU A 10 -13.52 -7.29 2.83
N ILE A 11 -13.78 -8.57 2.54
CA ILE A 11 -13.16 -9.69 3.25
C ILE A 11 -11.65 -9.71 2.98
N THR A 12 -11.23 -9.54 1.72
CA THR A 12 -9.80 -9.47 1.37
C THR A 12 -9.09 -8.35 2.10
N ALA A 13 -9.67 -7.14 2.13
CA ALA A 13 -9.09 -6.00 2.84
C ALA A 13 -8.92 -6.27 4.33
N LYS A 14 -9.91 -6.92 4.98
CA LYS A 14 -9.83 -7.28 6.40
C LYS A 14 -8.80 -8.38 6.67
N GLY A 15 -8.69 -9.36 5.79
CA GLY A 15 -7.63 -10.38 5.86
C GLY A 15 -6.25 -9.74 5.76
N LEU A 16 -6.04 -8.85 4.78
CA LEU A 16 -4.76 -8.12 4.64
C LEU A 16 -4.47 -7.21 5.83
N GLU A 17 -5.48 -6.56 6.40
CA GLU A 17 -5.30 -5.71 7.58
C GLU A 17 -4.73 -6.52 8.75
N VAL A 18 -5.26 -7.73 8.99
CA VAL A 18 -4.71 -8.62 10.03
C VAL A 18 -3.30 -9.12 9.68
N LEU A 19 -3.01 -9.38 8.40
CA LEU A 19 -1.72 -9.92 7.98
C LEU A 19 -0.60 -8.88 7.94
N LEU A 20 -0.91 -7.64 7.57
CA LEU A 20 0.08 -6.63 7.21
C LEU A 20 0.27 -5.56 8.28
N LEU A 21 -0.75 -5.26 9.09
CA LEU A 21 -0.70 -4.14 10.01
C LEU A 21 0.43 -4.30 11.04
N GLY A 22 1.22 -3.24 11.21
CA GLY A 22 2.40 -3.23 12.07
C GLY A 22 3.65 -3.91 11.47
N LYS A 23 3.57 -4.50 10.27
CA LYS A 23 4.76 -5.03 9.59
C LYS A 23 5.57 -3.93 8.95
N GLU A 24 6.88 -4.11 8.98
CA GLU A 24 7.81 -3.28 8.24
C GLU A 24 7.72 -3.59 6.74
N VAL A 25 7.77 -2.55 5.93
CA VAL A 25 7.77 -2.61 4.47
C VAL A 25 9.16 -2.30 3.96
N THR A 26 9.70 -3.15 3.10
CA THR A 26 11.04 -3.01 2.53
C THR A 26 11.04 -3.16 1.02
N MET A 27 11.94 -2.45 0.37
CA MET A 27 12.30 -2.70 -1.02
C MET A 27 13.16 -3.97 -1.14
N PRO A 28 13.32 -4.56 -2.35
CA PRO A 28 14.15 -5.74 -2.57
C PRO A 28 15.63 -5.53 -2.23
N ASP A 29 16.10 -4.29 -2.34
CA ASP A 29 17.46 -3.86 -1.96
C ASP A 29 17.67 -3.76 -0.43
N GLY A 30 16.61 -3.97 0.36
CA GLY A 30 16.62 -3.92 1.81
C GLY A 30 16.31 -2.55 2.41
N VAL A 31 16.03 -1.52 1.60
CA VAL A 31 15.63 -0.19 2.10
C VAL A 31 14.27 -0.27 2.77
N SER A 32 14.19 0.21 4.02
CA SER A 32 12.93 0.28 4.77
C SER A 32 12.12 1.50 4.36
N LEU A 33 10.86 1.26 3.98
CA LEU A 33 9.89 2.30 3.64
C LEU A 33 9.02 2.71 4.84
N GLY A 34 9.14 2.00 5.97
CA GLY A 34 8.35 2.26 7.17
C GLY A 34 7.46 1.09 7.55
N VAL A 35 6.39 1.38 8.28
CA VAL A 35 5.49 0.37 8.88
C VAL A 35 4.09 0.51 8.31
N VAL A 36 3.42 -0.61 8.03
CA VAL A 36 2.02 -0.59 7.58
C VAL A 36 1.14 -0.07 8.72
N ALA A 37 0.60 1.13 8.55
CA ALA A 37 -0.26 1.78 9.54
C ALA A 37 -1.73 1.40 9.36
N ARG A 38 -2.19 1.23 8.11
CA ARG A 38 -3.59 0.91 7.80
C ARG A 38 -3.78 0.34 6.40
N ILE A 39 -4.92 -0.30 6.18
CA ILE A 39 -5.41 -0.72 4.86
C ILE A 39 -6.59 0.15 4.45
N LYS A 40 -6.49 0.81 3.29
CA LYS A 40 -7.55 1.55 2.63
C LYS A 40 -8.20 0.67 1.54
N LYS A 41 -9.49 0.89 1.29
CA LYS A 41 -10.24 0.18 0.24
C LYS A 41 -11.15 1.14 -0.52
N GLU A 42 -11.20 0.98 -1.83
CA GLU A 42 -12.10 1.70 -2.73
C GLU A 42 -13.10 0.72 -3.34
N LEU A 43 -14.20 0.48 -2.63
CA LEU A 43 -15.23 -0.49 -3.00
C LEU A 43 -15.81 -0.29 -4.42
N PRO A 44 -15.99 0.94 -4.95
CA PRO A 44 -16.45 1.11 -6.33
C PRO A 44 -15.44 0.61 -7.37
N GLN A 45 -14.15 0.76 -7.08
CA GLN A 45 -13.04 0.42 -7.98
C GLN A 45 -12.47 -0.97 -7.72
N ASP A 46 -12.92 -1.67 -6.67
CA ASP A 46 -12.38 -2.97 -6.24
C ASP A 46 -10.86 -2.92 -5.97
N LYS A 47 -10.38 -1.78 -5.49
CA LYS A 47 -8.96 -1.55 -5.19
C LYS A 47 -8.71 -1.54 -3.70
N ILE A 48 -7.55 -2.06 -3.31
CA ILE A 48 -7.08 -2.06 -1.93
C ILE A 48 -5.69 -1.42 -1.92
N TRP A 49 -5.48 -0.52 -0.97
CA TRP A 49 -4.22 0.19 -0.81
C TRP A 49 -3.72 -0.06 0.60
N MET A 50 -2.43 -0.24 0.76
CA MET A 50 -1.78 -0.16 2.06
C MET A 50 -1.24 1.25 2.29
N VAL A 51 -1.27 1.70 3.53
CA VAL A 51 -0.63 2.95 3.92
C VAL A 51 0.54 2.61 4.82
N VAL A 52 1.71 3.07 4.39
CA VAL A 52 2.98 2.91 5.08
C VAL A 52 3.31 4.22 5.74
N ASP A 53 3.50 4.20 7.06
CA ASP A 53 3.99 5.36 7.81
C ASP A 53 5.51 5.25 7.96
N ASN A 54 6.20 6.31 7.56
CA ASN A 54 7.62 6.50 7.80
C ASN A 54 7.81 7.75 8.66
N GLN A 55 7.82 7.56 9.98
CA GLN A 55 8.07 8.63 10.95
C GLN A 55 7.13 9.85 10.78
N GLY A 56 5.86 9.60 10.47
CA GLY A 56 4.85 10.63 10.24
C GLY A 56 4.66 11.03 8.77
N GLN A 57 5.46 10.49 7.84
CA GLN A 57 5.20 10.61 6.41
C GLN A 57 4.45 9.37 5.91
N GLU A 58 3.20 9.56 5.49
CA GLU A 58 2.37 8.47 4.98
C GLU A 58 2.53 8.30 3.47
N SER A 59 2.83 7.08 3.02
CA SER A 59 2.84 6.68 1.61
C SER A 59 1.69 5.73 1.33
N ILE A 60 0.97 5.92 0.22
CA ILE A 60 -0.13 5.05 -0.20
C ILE A 60 0.36 4.15 -1.33
N ILE A 61 0.31 2.84 -1.11
CA ILE A 61 0.89 1.86 -2.03
C ILE A 61 -0.17 0.80 -2.38
N PRO A 62 -0.36 0.44 -3.65
CA PRO A 62 -1.29 -0.61 -4.04
C PRO A 62 -0.81 -1.97 -3.52
N ILE A 63 -1.73 -2.82 -3.07
CA ILE A 63 -1.36 -4.15 -2.54
C ILE A 63 -0.79 -5.07 -3.63
N GLU A 64 -1.07 -4.76 -4.89
CA GLU A 64 -0.57 -5.45 -6.07
C GLU A 64 0.96 -5.31 -6.21
N GLN A 65 1.58 -4.36 -5.51
CA GLN A 65 3.02 -4.20 -5.49
C GLN A 65 3.72 -5.06 -4.44
N ILE A 66 2.98 -5.85 -3.66
CA ILE A 66 3.57 -6.78 -2.68
C ILE A 66 4.11 -8.00 -3.42
N ILE A 67 5.42 -8.22 -3.35
CA ILE A 67 6.07 -9.44 -3.84
C ILE A 67 5.89 -10.58 -2.83
N SER A 68 6.15 -10.30 -1.55
CA SER A 68 6.09 -11.32 -0.50
C SER A 68 5.76 -10.73 0.86
N VAL A 69 5.13 -11.57 1.69
CA VAL A 69 4.79 -11.26 3.08
C VAL A 69 5.37 -12.36 3.96
N ALA A 70 6.41 -12.02 4.72
CA ALA A 70 7.03 -12.93 5.68
C ALA A 70 7.16 -12.22 7.03
N ASN A 71 8.39 -12.09 7.55
CA ASN A 71 8.66 -11.22 8.70
C ASN A 71 8.40 -9.74 8.32
N LYS A 72 8.83 -9.35 7.13
CA LYS A 72 8.60 -8.04 6.51
C LYS A 72 7.77 -8.18 5.23
N VAL A 73 7.19 -7.08 4.78
CA VAL A 73 6.50 -6.95 3.49
C VAL A 73 7.52 -6.46 2.47
N VAL A 74 7.73 -7.22 1.39
CA VAL A 74 8.68 -6.83 0.33
C VAL A 74 7.91 -6.35 -0.90
N LEU A 75 8.30 -5.20 -1.44
CA LEU A 75 7.66 -4.58 -2.61
C LEU A 75 8.45 -4.75 -3.90
N PHE A 76 7.82 -4.46 -5.05
CA PHE A 76 8.51 -4.35 -6.33
C PHE A 76 9.44 -3.13 -6.39
N ASP A 77 10.59 -3.33 -7.04
CA ASP A 77 11.68 -2.35 -7.19
C ASP A 77 11.28 -1.11 -8.02
N ASP A 78 10.29 -1.25 -8.91
CA ASP A 78 9.84 -0.19 -9.83
C ASP A 78 9.07 0.97 -9.17
N LEU A 79 8.92 0.95 -7.84
CA LEU A 79 8.26 2.00 -7.07
C LEU A 79 8.97 3.36 -7.13
N SER A 80 10.27 3.37 -7.45
CA SER A 80 11.03 4.61 -7.60
C SER A 80 10.46 5.53 -8.69
N ALA A 81 9.69 5.00 -9.65
CA ALA A 81 9.08 5.81 -10.72
C ALA A 81 7.73 6.44 -10.30
N SER A 82 7.01 5.85 -9.33
CA SER A 82 5.67 6.33 -8.94
C SER A 82 5.68 7.27 -7.73
N LEU A 83 6.65 7.15 -6.82
CA LEU A 83 6.79 8.06 -5.66
C LEU A 83 7.44 9.41 -6.02
N ALA A 84 8.17 9.49 -7.13
CA ALA A 84 8.77 10.73 -7.60
C ALA A 84 7.78 11.70 -8.28
N ALA A 85 6.57 11.24 -8.61
CA ALA A 85 5.57 12.02 -9.33
C ALA A 85 4.71 12.95 -8.42
N ASP A 86 4.76 12.77 -7.09
CA ASP A 86 4.01 13.61 -6.14
C ASP A 86 4.85 14.77 -5.56
N GLY A 87 6.07 14.97 -6.07
CA GLY A 87 6.95 16.07 -5.70
C GLY A 87 6.75 17.37 -6.49
N ASP A 88 5.96 17.35 -7.56
CA ASP A 88 5.77 18.52 -8.44
C ASP A 88 4.45 19.24 -8.18
N SER A 89 4.33 19.78 -6.97
CA SER A 89 3.45 20.91 -6.70
C SER A 89 4.29 22.18 -6.56
N ARG A 90 4.76 22.74 -7.69
CA ARG A 90 5.10 24.17 -7.75
C ARG A 90 4.64 24.83 -9.06
N CYS A 91 3.72 25.77 -8.86
CA CYS A 91 3.37 26.91 -9.71
C CYS A 91 2.37 26.66 -10.86
N PHE A 92 1.09 26.77 -10.53
CA PHE A 92 0.17 27.53 -11.37
C PHE A 92 0.42 29.03 -11.12
N CYS A 93 1.03 29.69 -12.10
CA CYS A 93 0.88 31.10 -12.48
C CYS A 93 1.49 31.27 -13.88
#